data_AF-A0A9D8MYX3-F1
#
_entry.id   AF-A0A9D8MYX3-F1
#
_cell.length_a   1.000
_cell.length_b   1.000
_cell.length_c   1.000
_cell.angle_alpha   90.00
_cell.angle_beta   90.00
_cell.angle_gamma   90.00
#
_symmetry.space_group_name_H-M   'P 1'
#
loop_
_entity.id
_entity.type
_entity.pdbx_description
1 polymer ?
#
loop_
_entity_poly.entity_id
_entity_poly.type
_entity_poly.pdbx_seq_one_letter_code
_entity_poly.pdbx_strand_id
1 'polypeptide(L)'
;YLLALLKDYLGDREAARSLVNADDASYASYYIYRYQAFSGDIADIRKAIEIDPKAWRYRRILAMSLISNGKADEAIEMLQAFRPTCPDNVQIGDALVDAYVAAGRYEEADALLSSLVILPFEGMRGSHDKYRDIKLHLAASAIDSGDYRKATRFIKEAQEWPRNLGVGKPSERSIDHDVEDQLLAEIKRRRHSKGPFEPILPKMKSLMTHDVRLFN
;
A
#
# COMPACT_ATOMS: atom_id res chain seq x y z
N TYR A 1 6.51 -18.89 24.84
CA TYR A 1 6.92 -17.93 23.79
C TYR A 1 8.40 -18.05 23.39
N LEU A 2 9.38 -17.59 24.19
CA LEU A 2 10.80 -17.60 23.78
C LEU A 2 11.33 -19.00 23.41
N LEU A 3 10.90 -20.03 24.12
CA LEU A 3 11.22 -21.41 23.80
C LEU A 3 10.66 -21.85 22.43
N ALA A 4 9.47 -21.37 22.06
CA ALA A 4 8.88 -21.67 20.76
C ALA A 4 9.70 -21.05 19.62
N LEU A 5 10.15 -19.80 19.79
CA LEU A 5 11.05 -19.14 18.83
C LEU A 5 12.38 -19.90 18.66
N LEU A 6 12.97 -20.34 19.78
CA LEU A 6 14.21 -21.11 19.75
C LEU A 6 14.00 -22.46 19.04
N LYS A 7 12.89 -23.16 19.31
CA LYS A 7 12.55 -24.42 18.66
C LYS A 7 12.35 -24.27 17.16
N ASP A 8 11.62 -23.24 16.73
CA ASP A 8 11.41 -22.93 15.32
C ASP A 8 12.74 -22.57 14.62
N TYR A 9 13.59 -21.76 15.25
CA TYR A 9 14.93 -21.45 14.75
C TYR A 9 15.81 -22.69 14.58
N LEU A 10 15.67 -23.68 15.47
CA LEU A 10 16.37 -24.97 15.40
C LEU A 10 15.71 -25.97 14.43
N GLY A 11 14.67 -25.57 13.70
CA GLY A 11 13.96 -26.39 12.71
C GLY A 11 12.86 -27.29 13.28
N ASP A 12 12.63 -27.26 14.59
CA ASP A 12 11.61 -28.05 15.28
C ASP A 12 10.26 -27.30 15.31
N ARG A 13 9.70 -27.13 14.11
CA ARG A 13 8.50 -26.31 13.87
C ARG A 13 7.22 -26.91 14.48
N GLU A 14 7.17 -28.22 14.65
CA GLU A 14 6.06 -28.91 15.29
C GLU A 14 6.03 -28.65 16.80
N ALA A 15 7.19 -28.74 17.48
CA ALA A 15 7.29 -28.37 18.89
C ALA A 15 6.99 -26.87 19.08
N ALA A 16 7.48 -26.01 18.19
CA ALA A 16 7.17 -24.57 18.24
C ALA A 16 5.67 -24.32 18.13
N ARG A 17 4.97 -24.99 17.20
CA ARG A 17 3.51 -24.90 17.05
C ARG A 17 2.77 -25.35 18.32
N SER A 18 3.17 -26.48 18.90
CA SER A 18 2.56 -27.00 20.14
C SER A 18 2.68 -25.98 21.28
N LEU A 19 3.87 -25.39 21.44
CA LEU A 19 4.16 -24.39 22.48
C LEU A 19 3.40 -23.06 22.31
N VAL A 20 2.91 -22.73 21.11
CA VAL A 20 2.09 -21.51 20.87
C VAL A 20 0.59 -21.76 20.80
N ASN A 21 0.17 -23.02 20.88
CA ASN A 21 -1.24 -23.39 20.93
C ASN A 21 -1.69 -23.81 22.34
N ALA A 22 -0.75 -24.06 23.25
CA ALA A 22 -1.05 -24.59 24.58
C ALA A 22 -1.47 -23.52 25.61
N ASP A 23 -1.04 -22.27 25.46
CA ASP A 23 -1.21 -21.23 26.49
C ASP A 23 -1.90 -19.95 25.98
N ASP A 24 -2.66 -19.30 26.86
CA ASP A 24 -3.02 -17.89 26.76
C ASP A 24 -1.89 -17.04 27.36
N ALA A 25 -1.13 -16.37 26.50
CA ALA A 25 0.04 -15.58 26.92
C ALA A 25 -0.34 -14.12 27.16
N SER A 26 0.22 -13.46 28.17
CA SER A 26 0.01 -12.03 28.40
C SER A 26 0.88 -11.12 27.52
N TYR A 27 1.54 -11.66 26.49
CA TYR A 27 2.48 -10.91 25.63
C TYR A 27 1.96 -10.80 24.20
N ALA A 28 1.78 -9.57 23.70
CA ALA A 28 1.22 -9.35 22.36
C ALA A 28 2.06 -9.98 21.22
N SER A 29 3.39 -10.02 21.37
CA SER A 29 4.30 -10.64 20.39
C SER A 29 4.07 -12.15 20.20
N TYR A 30 3.54 -12.84 21.22
CA TYR A 30 3.17 -14.25 21.12
C TYR A 30 2.10 -14.48 20.05
N TYR A 31 1.02 -13.70 20.10
CA TYR A 31 -0.07 -13.84 19.16
C TYR A 31 0.34 -13.40 17.76
N ILE A 32 1.16 -12.35 17.62
CA ILE A 32 1.72 -11.97 16.31
C ILE A 32 2.58 -13.09 15.72
N TYR A 33 3.44 -13.72 16.51
CA TYR A 33 4.23 -14.85 16.04
C TYR A 33 3.33 -16.02 15.62
N ARG A 34 2.29 -16.33 16.41
CA ARG A 34 1.32 -17.38 16.06
C ARG A 34 0.61 -17.09 14.73
N TYR A 35 0.14 -15.85 14.55
CA TYR A 35 -0.44 -15.35 13.31
C TYR A 35 0.50 -15.57 12.12
N GLN A 36 1.74 -15.11 12.22
CA GLN A 36 2.70 -15.12 11.11
C GLN A 36 3.23 -16.52 10.78
N ALA A 37 3.52 -17.33 11.79
CA ALA A 37 4.22 -18.59 11.60
C ALA A 37 3.28 -19.79 11.39
N PHE A 38 2.03 -19.71 11.86
CA PHE A 38 1.16 -20.89 11.95
C PHE A 38 -0.31 -20.67 11.58
N SER A 39 -0.99 -19.68 12.16
CA SER A 39 -2.46 -19.61 12.10
C SER A 39 -2.98 -18.82 10.91
N GLY A 40 -2.38 -17.66 10.60
CA GLY A 40 -2.97 -16.68 9.70
C GLY A 40 -4.30 -16.09 10.20
N ASP A 41 -4.67 -16.34 11.46
CA ASP A 41 -5.96 -15.92 12.01
C ASP A 41 -5.89 -14.49 12.56
N ILE A 42 -6.78 -13.62 12.06
CA ILE A 42 -6.92 -12.24 12.51
C ILE A 42 -7.27 -12.14 14.01
N ALA A 43 -7.87 -13.17 14.61
CA ALA A 43 -8.13 -13.24 16.04
C ALA A 43 -6.85 -13.05 16.87
N ASP A 44 -5.72 -13.58 16.40
CA ASP A 44 -4.42 -13.42 17.06
C ASP A 44 -3.95 -11.96 17.02
N ILE A 45 -4.13 -11.28 15.90
CA ILE A 45 -3.78 -9.87 15.79
C ILE A 45 -4.67 -9.02 16.71
N ARG A 46 -5.97 -9.31 16.75
CA ARG A 46 -6.91 -8.63 17.66
C ARG A 46 -6.50 -8.83 19.12
N LYS A 47 -6.09 -10.04 19.49
CA LYS A 47 -5.59 -10.31 20.85
C LYS A 47 -4.31 -9.55 21.16
N ALA A 48 -3.39 -9.43 20.22
CA ALA A 48 -2.20 -8.60 20.37
C ALA A 48 -2.55 -7.12 20.61
N ILE A 49 -3.57 -6.59 19.92
CA ILE A 49 -4.06 -5.22 20.11
C ILE A 49 -4.75 -5.04 21.48
N GLU A 50 -5.49 -6.04 21.96
CA GLU A 50 -6.08 -6.00 23.31
C GLU A 50 -5.00 -5.88 24.39
N ILE A 51 -3.90 -6.61 24.24
CA ILE A 51 -2.79 -6.64 25.20
C ILE A 51 -1.97 -5.34 25.16
N ASP A 52 -1.68 -4.83 23.96
CA ASP A 52 -0.99 -3.55 23.79
C ASP A 52 -1.76 -2.64 22.81
N PRO A 53 -2.75 -1.88 23.32
CA PRO A 53 -3.60 -1.05 22.49
C PRO A 53 -2.88 0.20 21.96
N LYS A 54 -1.66 0.50 22.39
CA LYS A 54 -0.88 1.65 21.90
C LYS A 54 0.12 1.26 20.82
N ALA A 55 0.47 -0.02 20.70
CA ALA A 55 1.35 -0.51 19.65
C ALA A 55 0.74 -0.35 18.25
N TRP A 56 1.26 0.62 17.51
CA TRP A 56 0.90 0.87 16.11
C TRP A 56 1.18 -0.34 15.19
N ARG A 57 2.22 -1.13 15.50
CA ARG A 57 2.67 -2.26 14.67
C ARG A 57 1.56 -3.29 14.46
N TYR A 58 0.78 -3.59 15.50
CA TYR A 58 -0.28 -4.60 15.42
C TYR A 58 -1.47 -4.14 14.59
N ARG A 59 -1.80 -2.84 14.66
CA ARG A 59 -2.81 -2.24 13.77
C ARG A 59 -2.36 -2.20 12.32
N ARG A 60 -1.09 -1.92 12.05
CA ARG A 60 -0.54 -2.03 10.70
C ARG A 60 -0.66 -3.46 10.16
N ILE A 61 -0.30 -4.47 10.97
CA ILE A 61 -0.46 -5.88 10.58
C ILE A 61 -1.92 -6.23 10.32
N LEU A 62 -2.85 -5.77 11.18
CA LEU A 62 -4.28 -5.95 10.99
C LEU A 62 -4.76 -5.32 9.68
N ALA A 63 -4.37 -4.07 9.40
CA ALA A 63 -4.73 -3.38 8.18
C ALA A 63 -4.28 -4.15 6.93
N MET A 64 -3.03 -4.63 6.91
CA MET A 64 -2.51 -5.41 5.78
C MET A 64 -3.28 -6.72 5.59
N SER A 65 -3.64 -7.39 6.69
CA SER A 65 -4.46 -8.60 6.65
C SER A 65 -5.88 -8.32 6.13
N LEU A 66 -6.50 -7.23 6.57
CA LEU A 66 -7.82 -6.80 6.08
C LEU A 66 -7.79 -6.49 4.58
N ILE A 67 -6.78 -5.74 4.12
CA ILE A 67 -6.57 -5.43 2.69
C ILE A 67 -6.42 -6.71 1.87
N SER A 68 -5.58 -7.66 2.28
CA SER A 68 -5.40 -8.92 1.55
C SER A 68 -6.67 -9.78 1.49
N ASN A 69 -7.58 -9.59 2.45
CA ASN A 69 -8.88 -10.26 2.49
C ASN A 69 -10.01 -9.45 1.82
N GLY A 70 -9.69 -8.38 1.08
CA GLY A 70 -10.67 -7.56 0.37
C GLY A 70 -11.49 -6.63 1.27
N LYS A 71 -11.10 -6.45 2.53
CA LYS A 71 -11.80 -5.64 3.55
C LYS A 71 -11.13 -4.28 3.72
N ALA A 72 -10.86 -3.59 2.62
CA ALA A 72 -10.14 -2.32 2.64
C ALA A 72 -10.88 -1.23 3.45
N ASP A 73 -12.20 -1.17 3.38
CA ASP A 73 -12.98 -0.18 4.14
C ASP A 73 -12.90 -0.37 5.66
N GLU A 74 -12.88 -1.62 6.14
CA GLU A 74 -12.66 -1.92 7.57
C GLU A 74 -11.26 -1.47 8.02
N ALA A 75 -10.25 -1.62 7.15
CA ALA A 75 -8.90 -1.13 7.42
C ALA A 75 -8.85 0.40 7.48
N ILE A 76 -9.56 1.09 6.58
CA ILE A 76 -9.66 2.57 6.55
C ILE A 76 -10.27 3.08 7.85
N GLU A 77 -11.44 2.55 8.24
CA GLU A 77 -12.14 2.99 9.46
C GLU A 77 -11.26 2.85 10.69
N MET A 78 -10.63 1.67 10.85
CA MET A 78 -9.75 1.38 11.97
C MET A 78 -8.52 2.29 12.01
N LEU A 79 -7.87 2.52 10.87
CA LEU A 79 -6.67 3.36 10.80
C LEU A 79 -6.99 4.85 10.97
N GLN A 80 -8.12 5.34 10.43
CA GLN A 80 -8.58 6.71 10.62
C GLN A 80 -8.87 6.99 12.10
N ALA A 81 -9.52 6.07 12.79
CA ALA A 81 -9.78 6.19 14.22
C ALA A 81 -8.50 6.16 15.07
N PHE A 82 -7.49 5.39 14.65
CA PHE A 82 -6.25 5.23 15.41
C PHE A 82 -5.20 6.30 15.14
N ARG A 83 -5.08 6.81 13.92
CA ARG A 83 -4.04 7.77 13.51
C ARG A 83 -3.91 8.99 14.45
N PRO A 84 -4.98 9.60 14.99
CA PRO A 84 -4.86 10.72 15.94
C PRO A 84 -4.07 10.40 17.21
N THR A 85 -3.93 9.13 17.60
CA THR A 85 -3.12 8.74 18.78
C THR A 85 -1.63 8.65 18.47
N CYS A 86 -1.24 8.72 17.19
CA CYS A 86 0.16 8.65 16.74
C CYS A 86 0.36 9.48 15.46
N PRO A 87 0.12 10.81 15.50
CA PRO A 87 0.07 11.67 14.31
C PRO A 87 1.38 11.69 13.50
N ASP A 88 2.52 11.56 14.18
CA ASP A 88 3.85 11.57 13.55
C ASP A 88 4.27 10.19 13.01
N ASN A 89 3.44 9.17 13.19
CA ASN A 89 3.77 7.81 12.76
C ASN A 89 3.46 7.61 11.28
N VAL A 90 4.49 7.82 10.46
CA VAL A 90 4.45 7.64 9.00
C VAL A 90 3.97 6.24 8.60
N GLN A 91 4.25 5.20 9.39
CA GLN A 91 3.85 3.82 9.07
C GLN A 91 2.34 3.59 9.14
N ILE A 92 1.63 4.34 10.00
CA ILE A 92 0.16 4.32 10.07
C ILE A 92 -0.43 5.16 8.94
N GLY A 93 0.18 6.30 8.63
CA GLY A 93 -0.18 7.09 7.45
C GLY A 93 -0.06 6.28 6.17
N ASP A 94 1.06 5.60 5.97
CA ASP A 94 1.35 4.78 4.80
C ASP A 94 0.39 3.58 4.68
N ALA A 95 0.11 2.89 5.78
CA ALA A 95 -0.88 1.82 5.80
C ALA A 95 -2.31 2.31 5.43
N LEU A 96 -2.64 3.56 5.78
CA LEU A 96 -3.92 4.16 5.42
C LEU A 96 -3.96 4.54 3.93
N VAL A 97 -2.84 4.99 3.36
CA VAL A 97 -2.71 5.17 1.90
C VAL A 97 -2.93 3.82 1.19
N ASP A 98 -2.31 2.74 1.66
CA ASP A 98 -2.50 1.40 1.08
C ASP A 98 -3.97 0.95 1.15
N ALA A 99 -4.64 1.22 2.27
CA ALA A 99 -6.05 0.91 2.42
C ALA A 99 -6.94 1.71 1.46
N TYR A 100 -6.65 3.01 1.25
CA TYR A 100 -7.35 3.82 0.24
C TYR A 100 -7.12 3.30 -1.18
N VAL A 101 -5.88 2.96 -1.53
CA VAL A 101 -5.55 2.39 -2.85
C VAL A 101 -6.31 1.08 -3.07
N ALA A 102 -6.33 0.18 -2.07
CA ALA A 102 -7.07 -1.08 -2.14
C ALA A 102 -8.59 -0.89 -2.27
N ALA A 103 -9.14 0.20 -1.73
CA ALA A 103 -10.54 0.60 -1.88
C ALA A 103 -10.83 1.38 -3.18
N GLY A 104 -9.83 1.67 -4.02
CA GLY A 104 -9.97 2.50 -5.22
C GLY A 104 -10.19 4.00 -4.93
N ARG A 105 -9.92 4.43 -3.69
CA ARG A 105 -10.10 5.80 -3.17
C ARG A 105 -8.85 6.64 -3.42
N TYR A 106 -8.51 6.82 -4.70
CA TYR A 106 -7.23 7.42 -5.11
C TYR A 106 -7.09 8.92 -4.78
N GLU A 107 -8.18 9.68 -4.70
CA GLU A 107 -8.14 11.10 -4.30
C GLU A 107 -7.72 11.23 -2.82
N GLU A 108 -8.28 10.40 -1.94
CA GLU A 108 -7.89 10.37 -0.53
C GLU A 108 -6.48 9.83 -0.33
N ALA A 109 -6.08 8.83 -1.11
CA ALA A 109 -4.72 8.31 -1.12
C ALA A 109 -3.71 9.39 -1.50
N ASP A 110 -3.99 10.16 -2.55
CA ASP A 110 -3.13 11.24 -3.03
C ASP A 110 -2.97 12.37 -2.00
N ALA A 111 -4.10 12.83 -1.45
CA ALA A 111 -4.10 13.89 -0.45
C ALA A 111 -3.29 13.49 0.80
N LEU A 112 -3.45 12.24 1.26
CA LEU A 112 -2.71 11.75 2.41
C LEU A 112 -1.23 11.57 2.10
N LEU A 113 -0.87 10.85 1.03
CA LEU A 113 0.52 10.57 0.68
C LEU A 113 1.33 11.85 0.45
N SER A 114 0.72 12.85 -0.21
CA SER A 114 1.33 14.16 -0.44
C SER A 114 1.62 14.94 0.86
N SER A 115 0.91 14.62 1.94
CA SER A 115 1.11 15.23 3.27
C SER A 115 2.14 14.50 4.14
N LEU A 116 2.47 13.24 3.80
CA LEU A 116 3.44 12.46 4.57
C LEU A 116 4.87 12.93 4.28
N VAL A 117 5.71 12.89 5.31
CA VAL A 117 7.16 13.08 5.20
C VAL A 117 7.82 11.74 5.48
N ILE A 118 8.16 11.03 4.40
CA ILE A 118 8.82 9.73 4.41
C ILE A 118 10.32 9.95 4.37
N LEU A 119 11.03 9.39 5.34
CA LEU A 119 12.48 9.55 5.43
C LEU A 119 13.20 8.65 4.41
N PRO A 120 14.37 9.08 3.89
CA PRO A 120 15.29 8.18 3.22
C PRO A 120 15.52 6.97 4.13
N PHE A 121 15.53 5.75 3.56
CA PHE A 121 15.51 4.43 4.22
C PHE A 121 14.13 3.83 4.54
N GLU A 122 13.11 4.61 4.90
CA GLU A 122 11.78 4.05 5.21
C GLU A 122 10.96 3.72 3.95
N GLY A 123 11.16 4.49 2.88
CA GLY A 123 10.38 4.41 1.63
C GLY A 123 11.16 3.89 0.43
N MET A 124 12.13 2.99 0.61
CA MET A 124 13.03 2.53 -0.46
C MET A 124 12.26 2.17 -1.75
N ARG A 125 12.34 3.07 -2.75
CA ARG A 125 11.56 3.17 -4.03
C ARG A 125 10.03 3.15 -3.91
N GLY A 126 9.46 2.30 -3.06
CA GLY A 126 8.02 2.05 -2.98
C GLY A 126 7.16 3.28 -2.68
N SER A 127 7.68 4.32 -2.02
CA SER A 127 6.92 5.56 -1.80
C SER A 127 6.71 6.37 -3.08
N HIS A 128 7.72 6.45 -3.94
CA HIS A 128 7.60 7.09 -5.25
C HIS A 128 6.75 6.24 -6.21
N ASP A 129 6.97 4.94 -6.26
CA ASP A 129 6.20 4.05 -7.14
C ASP A 129 4.71 4.10 -6.79
N LYS A 130 4.39 4.08 -5.49
CA LYS A 130 3.02 4.28 -4.99
C LYS A 130 2.44 5.65 -5.39
N TYR A 131 3.23 6.72 -5.27
CA TYR A 131 2.82 8.06 -5.69
C TYR A 131 2.51 8.11 -7.19
N ARG A 132 3.42 7.59 -8.02
CA ARG A 132 3.22 7.46 -9.47
C ARG A 132 1.94 6.69 -9.78
N ASP A 133 1.76 5.50 -9.19
CA ASP A 133 0.59 4.66 -9.41
C ASP A 133 -0.71 5.39 -9.08
N ILE A 134 -0.78 6.06 -7.92
CA ILE A 134 -1.96 6.84 -7.52
C ILE A 134 -2.27 7.92 -8.56
N LYS A 135 -1.26 8.68 -8.99
CA LYS A 135 -1.43 9.74 -10.01
C LYS A 135 -1.90 9.18 -11.34
N LEU A 136 -1.38 8.03 -11.77
CA LEU A 136 -1.80 7.41 -13.03
C LEU A 136 -3.24 6.88 -12.99
N HIS A 137 -3.71 6.36 -11.85
CA HIS A 137 -5.12 6.00 -11.70
C HIS A 137 -6.03 7.24 -11.72
N LEU A 138 -5.63 8.32 -11.06
CA LEU A 138 -6.33 9.60 -11.11
C LEU A 138 -6.36 10.17 -12.54
N ALA A 139 -5.27 10.04 -13.28
CA ALA A 139 -5.21 10.39 -14.70
C ALA A 139 -6.18 9.55 -15.52
N ALA A 140 -6.18 8.22 -15.38
CA ALA A 140 -7.10 7.33 -16.10
C ALA A 140 -8.57 7.67 -15.83
N SER A 141 -8.93 7.92 -14.56
CA SER A 141 -10.28 8.38 -14.17
C SER A 141 -10.65 9.72 -14.83
N ALA A 142 -9.71 10.67 -14.89
CA ALA A 142 -9.91 11.94 -15.56
C ALA A 142 -10.05 11.80 -17.10
N ILE A 143 -9.34 10.86 -17.73
CA ILE A 143 -9.50 10.57 -19.17
C ILE A 143 -10.86 9.94 -19.47
N ASP A 144 -11.33 9.04 -18.60
CA ASP A 144 -12.64 8.39 -18.75
C ASP A 144 -13.81 9.36 -18.55
N SER A 145 -13.63 10.36 -17.68
CA SER A 145 -14.60 11.46 -17.51
C SER A 145 -14.46 12.58 -18.56
N GLY A 146 -13.45 12.53 -19.43
CA GLY A 146 -13.21 13.53 -20.47
C GLY A 146 -12.50 14.80 -19.98
N ASP A 147 -12.11 14.88 -18.72
CA ASP A 147 -11.30 15.98 -18.18
C ASP A 147 -9.82 15.78 -18.52
N TYR A 148 -9.48 15.99 -19.80
CA TYR A 148 -8.11 15.85 -20.28
C TYR A 148 -7.14 16.85 -19.67
N ARG A 149 -7.64 17.99 -19.16
CA ARG A 149 -6.79 18.97 -18.47
C ARG A 149 -6.32 18.41 -17.13
N LYS A 150 -7.23 17.85 -16.34
CA LYS A 150 -6.91 17.19 -15.06
C LYS A 150 -6.06 15.95 -15.30
N ALA A 151 -6.36 15.17 -16.34
CA ALA A 151 -5.57 14.00 -16.71
C ALA A 151 -4.11 14.35 -17.02
N THR A 152 -3.85 15.31 -17.91
CA THR A 152 -2.47 15.73 -18.26
C THR A 152 -1.73 16.28 -17.05
N ARG A 153 -2.41 16.96 -16.12
CA ARG A 153 -1.79 17.40 -14.87
C ARG A 153 -1.31 16.22 -14.03
N PHE A 154 -2.17 15.22 -13.81
CA PHE A 154 -1.79 14.05 -13.02
C PHE A 154 -0.68 13.22 -13.67
N ILE A 155 -0.68 13.08 -15.00
CA ILE A 155 0.42 12.42 -15.73
C ILE A 155 1.74 13.15 -15.49
N LYS A 156 1.74 14.49 -15.54
CA LYS A 156 2.94 15.28 -15.25
C LYS A 156 3.38 15.11 -13.79
N GLU A 157 2.44 15.15 -12.85
CA GLU A 157 2.73 14.94 -11.43
C GLU A 157 3.32 13.55 -11.17
N ALA A 158 2.87 12.50 -11.89
CA ALA A 158 3.40 11.14 -11.78
C ALA A 158 4.90 11.02 -12.17
N GLN A 159 5.41 11.96 -12.96
CA GLN A 159 6.82 12.03 -13.38
C GLN A 159 7.70 12.80 -12.38
N GLU A 160 7.10 13.43 -11.37
CA GLU A 160 7.82 14.21 -10.36
C GLU A 160 8.37 13.31 -9.26
N TRP A 161 9.46 13.76 -8.62
CA TRP A 161 10.07 13.10 -7.46
C TRP A 161 9.99 14.01 -6.23
N PRO A 162 8.82 14.09 -5.57
CA PRO A 162 8.63 14.97 -4.42
C PRO A 162 9.62 14.63 -3.29
N ARG A 163 10.24 15.67 -2.70
CA ARG A 163 11.25 15.50 -1.65
C ARG A 163 10.72 14.79 -0.41
N ASN A 164 9.43 14.95 -0.12
CA ASN A 164 8.76 14.35 1.03
C ASN A 164 8.58 12.82 0.91
N LEU A 165 8.89 12.21 -0.24
CA LEU A 165 8.83 10.75 -0.40
C LEU A 165 10.15 10.04 -0.02
N GLY A 166 11.21 10.79 0.29
CA GLY A 166 12.46 10.22 0.79
C GLY A 166 13.29 9.48 -0.27
N VAL A 167 12.96 9.62 -1.56
CA VAL A 167 13.68 8.99 -2.68
C VAL A 167 14.13 10.04 -3.69
N GLY A 168 15.40 9.96 -4.10
CA GLY A 168 15.97 10.85 -5.10
C GLY A 168 15.67 10.40 -6.53
N LYS A 169 15.54 11.36 -7.46
CA LYS A 169 15.31 11.10 -8.88
C LYS A 169 16.46 10.26 -9.48
N PRO A 170 16.18 9.08 -10.09
CA PRO A 170 17.15 8.29 -10.84
C PRO A 170 17.67 9.04 -12.07
N SER A 171 18.66 8.46 -12.75
CA SER A 171 19.09 9.00 -14.04
C SER A 171 17.96 8.93 -15.06
N GLU A 172 17.84 9.93 -15.94
CA GLU A 172 16.76 10.02 -16.93
C GLU A 172 16.64 8.75 -17.81
N ARG A 173 17.77 8.10 -18.11
CA ARG A 173 17.81 6.88 -18.93
C ARG A 173 17.22 5.65 -18.25
N SER A 174 16.97 5.73 -16.94
CA SER A 174 16.49 4.61 -16.13
C SER A 174 15.04 4.78 -15.69
N ILE A 175 14.36 5.81 -16.18
CA ILE A 175 12.95 6.08 -15.84
C ILE A 175 12.11 5.54 -16.98
N ASP A 176 11.19 4.64 -16.66
CA ASP A 176 10.17 4.15 -17.56
C ASP A 176 8.99 5.15 -17.60
N HIS A 177 8.57 5.52 -18.81
CA HIS A 177 7.47 6.44 -19.07
C HIS A 177 6.36 5.80 -19.93
N ASP A 178 6.40 4.47 -20.13
CA ASP A 178 5.53 3.77 -21.06
C ASP A 178 4.04 3.97 -20.74
N VAL A 179 3.68 3.95 -19.46
CA VAL A 179 2.28 4.13 -19.04
C VAL A 179 1.85 5.59 -19.26
N GLU A 180 2.67 6.56 -18.87
CA GLU A 180 2.43 7.99 -19.09
C GLU A 180 2.22 8.29 -20.58
N ASP A 181 3.12 7.78 -21.43
CA ASP A 181 3.09 8.00 -22.88
C ASP A 181 1.85 7.36 -23.51
N GLN A 182 1.45 6.17 -23.06
CA GLN A 182 0.21 5.53 -23.49
C GLN A 182 -1.02 6.35 -23.10
N LEU A 183 -1.08 6.90 -21.88
CA LEU A 183 -2.18 7.76 -21.45
C LEU A 183 -2.23 9.07 -22.24
N LEU A 184 -1.08 9.70 -22.53
CA LEU A 184 -1.00 10.90 -23.37
C LEU A 184 -1.44 10.64 -24.81
N ALA A 185 -1.02 9.51 -25.38
CA ALA A 185 -1.45 9.09 -26.72
C ALA A 185 -2.96 8.86 -26.77
N GLU A 186 -3.53 8.26 -25.73
CA GLU A 186 -4.97 8.05 -25.61
C GLU A 186 -5.74 9.37 -25.50
N ILE A 187 -5.27 10.33 -24.70
CA ILE A 187 -5.84 11.69 -24.66
C ILE A 187 -5.86 12.31 -26.06
N LYS A 188 -4.73 12.25 -26.78
CA LYS A 188 -4.63 12.79 -28.14
C LYS A 188 -5.63 12.10 -29.07
N ARG A 189 -5.72 10.76 -29.02
CA ARG A 189 -6.68 9.99 -29.81
C ARG A 189 -8.11 10.43 -29.53
N ARG A 190 -8.52 10.56 -28.27
CA ARG A 190 -9.88 10.96 -27.90
C ARG A 190 -10.22 12.39 -28.30
N ARG A 191 -9.25 13.29 -28.32
CA ARG A 191 -9.45 14.69 -28.76
C ARG A 191 -9.69 14.82 -30.27
N HIS A 192 -9.14 13.92 -31.08
CA HIS A 192 -9.22 13.99 -32.54
C HIS A 192 -10.24 13.02 -33.16
N SER A 193 -10.65 11.97 -32.44
CA SER A 193 -11.62 10.98 -32.91
C SER A 193 -12.97 11.14 -32.23
N LYS A 194 -14.06 10.90 -32.97
CA LYS A 194 -15.42 10.81 -32.42
C LYS A 194 -15.83 9.34 -32.35
N GLY A 195 -16.24 8.87 -31.18
CA GLY A 195 -16.73 7.50 -31.00
C GLY A 195 -16.78 7.11 -29.52
N PRO A 196 -17.46 6.00 -29.16
CA PRO A 196 -17.36 5.45 -27.83
C PRO A 196 -15.93 4.98 -27.58
N PHE A 197 -15.34 5.43 -26.48
CA PHE A 197 -14.03 4.96 -26.03
C PHE A 197 -14.22 3.98 -24.89
N GLU A 198 -13.49 2.87 -24.93
CA GLU A 198 -13.45 1.95 -23.80
C GLU A 198 -12.80 2.63 -22.59
N PRO A 199 -13.30 2.38 -21.37
CA PRO A 199 -12.71 2.97 -20.17
C PRO A 199 -11.28 2.44 -19.96
N ILE A 200 -10.40 3.34 -19.53
CA ILE A 200 -8.98 3.07 -19.26
C ILE A 200 -8.81 2.54 -17.84
N LEU A 201 -9.54 3.10 -16.88
CA LEU A 201 -9.35 2.79 -15.46
C LEU A 201 -9.37 1.27 -15.17
N PRO A 202 -10.29 0.45 -15.75
CA PRO A 202 -10.28 -1.00 -15.54
C PRO A 202 -9.04 -1.72 -16.11
N LYS A 203 -8.34 -1.11 -17.07
CA LYS A 203 -7.15 -1.67 -17.73
C LYS A 203 -5.84 -1.28 -17.04
N MET A 204 -5.87 -0.33 -16.11
CA MET A 204 -4.69 0.20 -15.43
C MET A 204 -3.80 -0.89 -14.83
N LYS A 205 -4.39 -1.90 -14.18
CA LYS A 205 -3.64 -3.03 -13.63
C LYS A 205 -2.79 -3.75 -14.69
N SER A 206 -3.32 -3.97 -15.88
CA SER A 206 -2.58 -4.59 -16.99
C SER A 206 -1.46 -3.69 -17.50
N LEU A 207 -1.76 -2.39 -17.65
CA LEU A 207 -0.79 -1.39 -18.13
C LEU A 207 0.43 -1.29 -17.22
N MET A 208 0.22 -1.29 -15.90
CA MET A 208 1.29 -1.18 -14.91
C MET A 208 2.02 -2.51 -14.62
N THR A 209 1.43 -3.67 -14.95
CA THR A 209 2.14 -4.96 -14.76
C THR A 209 3.25 -5.23 -15.78
N HIS A 210 3.26 -4.52 -16.92
CA HIS A 210 4.33 -4.67 -17.91
C HIS A 210 5.67 -4.08 -17.44
N ASP A 211 5.65 -3.24 -16.38
CA ASP A 211 6.81 -2.63 -15.69
C ASP A 211 7.59 -3.65 -14.81
N VAL A 212 7.01 -4.82 -14.49
CA VAL A 212 7.59 -5.79 -13.52
C VAL A 212 8.65 -6.73 -14.15
N ARG A 213 8.98 -6.59 -15.43
CA ARG A 213 9.93 -7.49 -16.13
C ARG A 213 11.42 -7.28 -15.83
N LEU A 214 11.79 -6.52 -14.79
CA LEU A 214 13.21 -6.30 -14.46
C LEU A 214 13.71 -6.89 -13.15
N PHE A 215 12.91 -7.65 -12.40
CA PHE A 215 13.41 -8.30 -11.17
C PHE A 215 12.86 -9.72 -10.98
N ASN A 216 13.53 -10.68 -11.63
CA ASN A 216 13.76 -12.04 -11.13
C ASN A 216 15.26 -12.21 -10.93
#